data_AF-A0A7S1GMQ5-F1
#
_entry.id   AF-A0A7S1GMQ5-F1
#
_cell.length_a   1.000
_cell.length_b   1.000
_cell.length_c   1.000
_cell.angle_alpha   90.00
_cell.angle_beta   90.00
_cell.angle_gamma   90.00
#
_symmetry.space_group_name_H-M   'P 1'
#
loop_
_entity.id
_entity.type
_entity.pdbx_description
1 polymer ?
#
loop_
_entity_poly.entity_id
_entity_poly.type
_entity_poly.pdbx_seq_one_letter_code
_entity_poly.pdbx_strand_id
1 'polypeptide(L)'
;AKLVPDGVIYSPSHFFAGSDSTSKAASPFVWYRSVLKQTLKADPVLHCYGLHEWAMQYWPEGADPPPSAKYQAHLPLRVSRETINAAVERRGVSCTHVDALRYFAPAAGPLNHLGASLQRKQQLELEQAACVHAQMDMLKMALRLQPFCDPQLLQRVVDIALQARRMDVSASPYDAAAYGVGVIPIETAEGRALYRKEQTALMHRAEPVREELLKAYDLFIKLAFN
;
A
#
# COMPACT_ATOMS: atom_id res chain seq x y z
N ALA A 1 -20.07 -6.05 -23.65
CA ALA A 1 -19.13 -6.33 -24.76
C ALA A 1 -19.92 -6.64 -26.02
N LYS A 2 -19.40 -6.30 -27.20
CA LYS A 2 -20.02 -6.60 -28.50
C LYS A 2 -19.05 -7.49 -29.30
N LEU A 3 -19.51 -8.66 -29.74
CA LEU A 3 -18.80 -9.47 -30.71
C LEU A 3 -18.77 -8.75 -32.06
N VAL A 4 -17.60 -8.64 -32.65
CA VAL A 4 -17.35 -8.09 -33.98
C VAL A 4 -16.53 -9.11 -34.79
N PRO A 5 -16.48 -9.00 -36.13
CA PRO A 5 -15.79 -10.00 -36.97
C PRO A 5 -14.34 -10.31 -36.55
N ASP A 6 -13.61 -9.32 -36.03
CA ASP A 6 -12.20 -9.47 -35.61
C ASP A 6 -12.01 -9.70 -34.10
N GLY A 7 -13.09 -10.00 -33.35
CA GLY A 7 -13.01 -10.34 -31.93
C GLY A 7 -14.09 -9.70 -31.07
N VAL A 8 -13.72 -9.26 -29.86
CA VAL A 8 -14.66 -8.69 -28.90
C VAL A 8 -14.28 -7.23 -28.63
N ILE A 9 -15.16 -6.30 -28.99
CA ILE A 9 -15.01 -4.90 -28.60
C ILE A 9 -15.72 -4.68 -27.28
N TYR A 10 -14.96 -4.26 -26.28
CA TYR A 10 -15.50 -3.86 -24.99
C TYR A 10 -15.79 -2.35 -25.01
N SER A 11 -17.03 -1.95 -24.68
CA SER A 11 -17.39 -0.54 -24.42
C SER A 11 -17.72 -0.35 -22.93
N PRO A 12 -17.02 0.54 -22.20
CA PRO A 12 -17.32 0.86 -20.81
C PRO A 12 -18.74 1.41 -20.59
N SER A 13 -19.21 2.26 -21.50
CA SER A 13 -20.53 2.90 -21.40
C SER A 13 -21.68 1.90 -21.32
N HIS A 14 -21.57 0.75 -22.01
CA HIS A 14 -22.60 -0.27 -22.03
C HIS A 14 -22.78 -0.99 -20.69
N PHE A 15 -21.80 -0.93 -19.78
CA PHE A 15 -21.89 -1.57 -18.48
C PHE A 15 -22.69 -0.74 -17.46
N PHE A 16 -22.75 0.59 -17.62
CA PHE A 16 -23.32 1.51 -16.64
C PHE A 16 -24.52 2.32 -17.14
N ALA A 17 -25.14 1.93 -18.26
CA ALA A 17 -26.21 2.68 -18.94
C ALA A 17 -27.59 2.79 -18.21
N GLY A 18 -27.64 2.70 -16.88
CA GLY A 18 -28.86 2.85 -16.07
C GLY A 18 -28.94 4.20 -15.35
N SER A 19 -30.05 4.94 -15.55
CA SER A 19 -30.11 6.41 -15.45
C SER A 19 -30.24 7.07 -14.05
N ASP A 20 -30.17 6.36 -12.92
CA ASP A 20 -30.35 7.01 -11.59
C ASP A 20 -29.19 6.79 -10.60
N SER A 21 -28.14 6.07 -10.99
CA SER A 21 -27.06 5.63 -10.06
C SER A 21 -25.64 6.04 -10.45
N THR A 22 -25.47 6.80 -11.54
CA THR A 22 -24.18 7.08 -12.19
C THR A 22 -23.14 7.67 -11.22
N SER A 23 -23.54 8.60 -10.35
CA SER A 23 -22.64 9.19 -9.33
C SER A 23 -22.16 8.17 -8.30
N LYS A 24 -23.06 7.30 -7.82
CA LYS A 24 -22.70 6.21 -6.88
C LYS A 24 -21.81 5.17 -7.55
N ALA A 25 -22.08 4.84 -8.81
CA ALA A 25 -21.28 3.90 -9.59
C ALA A 25 -19.87 4.44 -9.90
N ALA A 26 -19.74 5.75 -10.17
CA ALA A 26 -18.47 6.39 -10.46
C ALA A 26 -17.59 6.63 -9.22
N SER A 27 -18.20 6.80 -8.04
CA SER A 27 -17.51 7.20 -6.80
C SER A 27 -16.24 6.40 -6.48
N PRO A 28 -16.22 5.05 -6.51
CA PRO A 28 -14.99 4.29 -6.27
C PRO A 28 -13.88 4.56 -7.28
N PHE A 29 -14.23 4.81 -8.55
CA PHE A 29 -13.26 5.12 -9.60
C PHE A 29 -12.71 6.53 -9.46
N VAL A 30 -13.57 7.50 -9.14
CA VAL A 30 -13.18 8.88 -8.84
C VAL A 30 -12.27 8.93 -7.60
N TRP A 31 -12.55 8.11 -6.59
CA TRP A 31 -11.71 7.99 -5.40
C TRP A 31 -10.30 7.50 -5.76
N TYR A 32 -10.18 6.35 -6.42
CA TYR A 32 -8.87 5.80 -6.78
C TYR A 32 -8.09 6.69 -7.74
N ARG A 33 -8.78 7.30 -8.71
CA ARG A 33 -8.20 8.34 -9.57
C ARG A 33 -7.60 9.48 -8.73
N SER A 34 -8.33 9.97 -7.73
CA SER A 34 -7.89 11.06 -6.86
C SER A 34 -6.70 10.66 -6.00
N VAL A 35 -6.71 9.44 -5.44
CA VAL A 35 -5.59 8.87 -4.71
C VAL A 35 -4.34 8.81 -5.60
N LEU A 36 -4.43 8.18 -6.78
CA LEU A 36 -3.31 8.08 -7.73
C LEU A 36 -2.70 9.46 -8.05
N LYS A 37 -3.56 10.43 -8.38
CA LYS A 37 -3.15 11.80 -8.72
C LYS A 37 -2.46 12.50 -7.56
N GLN A 38 -2.96 12.31 -6.34
CA GLN A 38 -2.45 12.99 -5.17
C GLN A 38 -1.15 12.35 -4.68
N THR A 39 -1.04 11.02 -4.70
CA THR A 39 0.19 10.29 -4.39
C THR A 39 1.35 10.72 -5.29
N LEU A 40 1.11 11.00 -6.58
CA LEU A 40 2.13 11.51 -7.51
C LEU A 40 2.69 12.90 -7.12
N LYS A 41 1.93 13.68 -6.34
CA LYS A 41 2.30 15.05 -5.96
C LYS A 41 2.82 15.18 -4.53
N ALA A 42 2.54 14.18 -3.69
CA ALA A 42 2.85 14.22 -2.28
C ALA A 42 4.35 14.00 -2.04
N ASP A 43 4.92 14.77 -1.11
CA ASP A 43 6.32 14.60 -0.70
C ASP A 43 6.55 13.20 -0.12
N PRO A 44 7.66 12.53 -0.49
CA PRO A 44 7.90 11.17 -0.04
C PRO A 44 8.33 11.12 1.42
N VAL A 45 7.77 10.15 2.16
CA VAL A 45 8.19 9.83 3.54
C VAL A 45 9.16 8.64 3.51
N LEU A 46 10.46 8.96 3.67
CA LEU A 46 11.56 7.98 3.68
C LEU A 46 12.03 7.59 5.09
N HIS A 47 11.32 8.04 6.12
CA HIS A 47 11.70 7.80 7.52
C HIS A 47 10.70 6.91 8.29
N CYS A 48 9.80 6.23 7.56
CA CYS A 48 8.89 5.22 8.12
C CYS A 48 9.60 3.86 8.34
N TYR A 49 10.52 3.49 7.45
CA TYR A 49 11.31 2.25 7.50
C TYR A 49 10.53 0.93 7.50
N GLY A 50 9.21 0.95 7.26
CA GLY A 50 8.39 -0.26 7.37
C GLY A 50 8.09 -0.64 8.83
N LEU A 51 8.18 0.31 9.76
CA LEU A 51 7.88 0.09 11.18
C LEU A 51 6.42 -0.28 11.47
N HIS A 52 5.52 -0.29 10.47
CA HIS A 52 4.14 -0.72 10.68
C HIS A 52 4.03 -2.19 11.12
N GLU A 53 4.82 -3.12 10.56
CA GLU A 53 4.82 -4.52 11.02
C GLU A 53 5.44 -4.66 12.43
N TRP A 54 6.32 -3.73 12.81
CA TRP A 54 6.91 -3.66 14.15
C TRP A 54 5.88 -3.13 15.17
N ALA A 55 5.12 -2.10 14.79
CA ALA A 55 4.02 -1.56 15.56
C ALA A 55 2.89 -2.58 15.76
N MET A 56 2.66 -3.45 14.78
CA MET A 56 1.76 -4.60 14.92
C MET A 56 2.24 -5.61 15.96
N GLN A 57 3.55 -5.70 16.21
CA GLN A 57 4.18 -6.57 17.22
C GLN A 57 4.61 -5.82 18.48
N TYR A 58 4.29 -4.54 18.65
CA TYR A 58 4.68 -3.82 19.84
C TYR A 58 3.91 -4.37 21.06
N TRP A 59 4.62 -4.75 22.11
CA TRP A 59 4.00 -5.27 23.32
C TRP A 59 4.85 -4.90 24.55
N PRO A 60 4.69 -3.67 25.06
CA PRO A 60 5.38 -3.24 26.28
C PRO A 60 4.77 -3.93 27.50
N GLU A 61 5.52 -3.95 28.59
CA GLU A 61 5.07 -4.53 29.86
C GLU A 61 3.75 -3.89 30.33
N GLY A 62 2.80 -4.73 30.75
CA GLY A 62 1.50 -4.28 31.23
C GLY A 62 0.48 -3.91 30.14
N ALA A 63 0.81 -4.01 28.86
CA ALA A 63 -0.13 -3.79 27.76
C ALA A 63 -0.86 -5.07 27.33
N ASP A 64 -2.03 -4.89 26.71
CA ASP A 64 -2.77 -5.97 26.06
C ASP A 64 -1.95 -6.62 24.92
N PRO A 65 -2.10 -7.94 24.69
CA PRO A 65 -1.37 -8.63 23.64
C PRO A 65 -1.73 -8.10 22.25
N PRO A 66 -0.77 -8.05 21.32
CA PRO A 66 -1.01 -7.52 19.99
C PRO A 66 -1.96 -8.42 19.17
N PRO A 67 -2.89 -7.84 18.38
CA PRO A 67 -3.88 -8.62 17.63
C PRO A 67 -3.27 -9.43 16.48
N SER A 68 -2.08 -9.02 16.02
CA SER A 68 -1.27 -9.67 14.99
C SER A 68 -0.93 -11.12 15.29
N ALA A 69 -0.88 -11.52 16.57
CA ALA A 69 -0.69 -12.92 16.97
C ALA A 69 -1.72 -13.87 16.33
N LYS A 70 -2.94 -13.39 16.02
CA LYS A 70 -3.97 -14.20 15.35
C LYS A 70 -3.65 -14.50 13.88
N TYR A 71 -2.92 -13.62 13.21
CA TYR A 71 -2.70 -13.70 11.76
C TYR A 71 -1.29 -14.19 11.40
N GLN A 72 -0.32 -13.96 12.29
CA GLN A 72 1.11 -14.15 12.02
C GLN A 72 1.78 -15.11 13.02
N ALA A 73 1.01 -15.83 13.85
CA ALA A 73 1.53 -16.77 14.86
C ALA A 73 2.47 -17.86 14.32
N HIS A 74 2.36 -18.20 13.03
CA HIS A 74 3.17 -19.23 12.37
C HIS A 74 4.53 -18.71 11.88
N LEU A 75 4.75 -17.39 11.87
CA LEU A 75 6.00 -16.78 11.42
C LEU A 75 6.93 -16.57 12.61
N PRO A 76 8.13 -17.19 12.62
CA PRO A 76 9.11 -16.95 13.67
C PRO A 76 9.59 -15.49 13.64
N LEU A 77 9.95 -14.94 14.80
CA LEU A 77 10.58 -13.63 14.89
C LEU A 77 12.10 -13.78 14.71
N ARG A 78 12.71 -12.86 13.95
CA ARG A 78 14.18 -12.79 13.79
C ARG A 78 14.88 -11.97 14.87
N VAL A 79 14.11 -11.25 15.69
CA VAL A 79 14.60 -10.38 16.77
C VAL A 79 13.74 -10.57 18.02
N SER A 80 14.29 -10.21 19.18
CA SER A 80 13.57 -10.32 20.46
C SER A 80 12.47 -9.28 20.60
N ARG A 81 11.54 -9.49 21.55
CA ARG A 81 10.49 -8.51 21.85
C ARG A 81 11.06 -7.16 22.29
N GLU A 82 12.11 -7.18 23.10
CA GLU A 82 12.80 -5.98 23.58
C GLU A 82 13.37 -5.17 22.42
N THR A 83 13.91 -5.85 21.41
CA THR A 83 14.40 -5.20 20.18
C THR A 83 13.25 -4.56 19.39
N ILE A 84 12.10 -5.24 19.30
CA ILE A 84 10.91 -4.71 18.63
C ILE A 84 10.40 -3.46 19.34
N ASN A 85 10.24 -3.54 20.67
CA ASN A 85 9.77 -2.43 21.49
C ASN A 85 10.71 -1.23 21.39
N ALA A 86 12.02 -1.45 21.55
CA ALA A 86 13.01 -0.38 21.43
C ALA A 86 13.01 0.28 20.04
N ALA A 87 12.77 -0.48 18.96
CA ALA A 87 12.68 0.08 17.62
C ALA A 87 11.46 1.00 17.44
N VAL A 88 10.30 0.61 17.97
CA VAL A 88 9.06 1.39 17.91
C VAL A 88 9.13 2.64 18.81
N GLU A 89 9.66 2.50 20.03
CA GLU A 89 9.73 3.58 21.02
C GLU A 89 10.74 4.68 20.64
N ARG A 90 11.89 4.31 20.06
CA ARG A 90 13.02 5.23 19.86
C ARG A 90 12.67 6.49 19.07
N ARG A 91 11.84 6.36 18.03
CA ARG A 91 11.46 7.48 17.15
C ARG A 91 9.97 7.58 16.91
N GLY A 92 9.16 6.70 17.50
CA GLY A 92 7.78 6.52 17.10
C GLY A 92 7.65 6.00 15.66
N VAL A 93 6.43 6.02 15.16
CA VAL A 93 6.06 5.52 13.82
C VAL A 93 5.63 6.69 12.94
N SER A 94 6.06 6.69 11.69
CA SER A 94 5.67 7.71 10.68
C SER A 94 4.80 7.09 9.58
N CYS A 95 3.88 6.21 9.95
CA CYS A 95 3.04 5.51 8.99
C CYS A 95 1.92 6.44 8.52
N THR A 96 1.92 6.75 7.23
CA THR A 96 0.92 7.63 6.61
C THR A 96 -0.21 6.86 5.92
N HIS A 97 -0.05 5.54 5.76
CA HIS A 97 -1.05 4.70 5.10
C HIS A 97 -2.23 4.43 6.03
N VAL A 98 -3.41 4.95 5.66
CA VAL A 98 -4.60 4.95 6.52
C VAL A 98 -5.08 3.56 6.91
N ASP A 99 -4.90 2.56 6.04
CA ASP A 99 -5.38 1.20 6.28
C ASP A 99 -4.43 0.39 7.19
N ALA A 100 -3.23 0.90 7.52
CA ALA A 100 -2.23 0.21 8.32
C ALA A 100 -2.51 0.27 9.83
N LEU A 101 -2.92 1.44 10.34
CA LEU A 101 -3.02 1.67 11.80
C LEU A 101 -4.04 0.76 12.50
N ARG A 102 -5.08 0.30 11.79
CA ARG A 102 -6.07 -0.64 12.34
C ARG A 102 -5.47 -1.99 12.76
N TYR A 103 -4.25 -2.29 12.31
CA TYR A 103 -3.54 -3.53 12.65
C TYR A 103 -2.53 -3.34 13.78
N PHE A 104 -2.21 -2.09 14.16
CA PHE A 104 -1.22 -1.82 15.19
C PHE A 104 -1.65 -2.44 16.51
N ALA A 105 -0.68 -2.81 17.34
CA ALA A 105 -0.95 -3.10 18.72
C ALA A 105 -1.59 -1.87 19.39
N PRO A 106 -2.55 -2.05 20.33
CA PRO A 106 -3.21 -0.92 20.98
C PRO A 106 -2.24 0.11 21.57
N ALA A 107 -1.15 -0.37 22.18
CA ALA A 107 -0.11 0.48 22.75
C ALA A 107 0.78 1.21 21.71
N ALA A 108 0.80 0.78 20.45
CA ALA A 108 1.61 1.39 19.39
C ALA A 108 0.90 2.55 18.68
N GLY A 109 -0.44 2.55 18.67
CA GLY A 109 -1.22 3.62 18.02
C GLY A 109 -0.77 5.02 18.45
N PRO A 110 -0.72 5.34 19.75
CA PRO A 110 -0.28 6.65 20.24
C PRO A 110 1.15 7.06 19.85
N LEU A 111 2.00 6.11 19.45
CA LEU A 111 3.39 6.36 19.03
C LEU A 111 3.50 6.77 17.56
N ASN A 112 2.40 6.75 16.80
CA ASN A 112 2.38 7.24 15.43
C ASN A 112 2.26 8.78 15.40
N HIS A 113 3.16 9.45 14.69
CA HIS A 113 3.23 10.93 14.64
C HIS A 113 1.99 11.61 14.06
N LEU A 114 1.16 10.86 13.32
CA LEU A 114 -0.10 11.36 12.75
C LEU A 114 -1.32 11.03 13.62
N GLY A 115 -1.10 10.49 14.82
CA GLY A 115 -2.14 10.07 15.77
C GLY A 115 -2.44 8.58 15.71
N ALA A 116 -3.22 8.13 16.71
CA ALA A 116 -3.50 6.72 16.96
C ALA A 116 -4.50 6.06 15.99
N SER A 117 -5.21 6.86 15.20
CA SER A 117 -6.06 6.35 14.12
C SER A 117 -6.09 7.33 12.95
N LEU A 118 -6.28 6.79 11.76
CA LEU A 118 -6.48 7.55 10.53
C LEU A 118 -7.83 7.17 9.91
N GLN A 119 -8.54 8.14 9.36
CA GLN A 119 -9.81 7.96 8.68
C GLN A 119 -9.60 7.83 7.18
N ARG A 120 -10.45 7.06 6.50
CA ARG A 120 -10.36 6.86 5.04
C ARG A 120 -10.28 8.17 4.25
N LYS A 121 -11.03 9.20 4.67
CA LYS A 121 -11.02 10.52 4.02
C LYS A 121 -9.64 11.19 4.00
N GLN A 122 -8.79 10.88 4.98
CA GLN A 122 -7.43 11.42 5.10
C GLN A 122 -6.43 10.75 4.13
N GLN A 123 -6.82 9.68 3.41
CA GLN A 123 -5.93 9.04 2.44
C GLN A 123 -5.44 10.04 1.38
N LEU A 124 -6.30 10.94 0.94
CA LEU A 124 -5.93 11.98 -0.03
C LEU A 124 -4.91 12.97 0.56
N GLU A 125 -4.85 13.16 1.87
CA GLU A 125 -3.89 14.08 2.48
C GLU A 125 -2.57 13.39 2.82
N LEU A 126 -2.62 12.10 3.18
CA LEU A 126 -1.51 11.40 3.82
C LEU A 126 -0.80 10.38 2.92
N GLU A 127 -1.45 9.89 1.86
CA GLU A 127 -0.84 8.90 1.00
C GLU A 127 0.28 9.49 0.14
N GLN A 128 1.42 8.81 0.10
CA GLN A 128 2.68 9.35 -0.44
C GLN A 128 3.46 8.32 -1.26
N ALA A 129 4.24 8.81 -2.23
CA ALA A 129 4.83 8.01 -3.31
C ALA A 129 5.85 6.95 -2.87
N ALA A 130 6.49 7.10 -1.72
CA ALA A 130 7.46 6.15 -1.19
C ALA A 130 6.83 5.04 -0.33
N CYS A 131 5.54 5.10 0.01
CA CYS A 131 4.92 4.08 0.84
C CYS A 131 4.83 2.76 0.04
N VAL A 132 5.36 1.67 0.59
CA VAL A 132 5.26 0.33 -0.04
C VAL A 132 3.80 -0.09 -0.21
N HIS A 133 2.93 0.23 0.75
CA HIS A 133 1.50 -0.07 0.64
C HIS A 133 0.80 0.75 -0.45
N ALA A 134 1.18 2.01 -0.65
CA ALA A 134 0.66 2.80 -1.76
C ALA A 134 1.06 2.19 -3.12
N GLN A 135 2.19 1.47 -3.20
CA GLN A 135 2.59 0.72 -4.39
C GLN A 135 1.78 -0.57 -4.54
N MET A 136 1.63 -1.34 -3.45
CA MET A 136 0.81 -2.56 -3.43
C MET A 136 -0.66 -2.27 -3.81
N ASP A 137 -1.19 -1.14 -3.36
CA ASP A 137 -2.55 -0.69 -3.63
C ASP A 137 -2.82 -0.40 -5.11
N MET A 138 -1.79 -0.15 -5.93
CA MET A 138 -1.98 -0.03 -7.37
C MET A 138 -2.57 -1.32 -7.96
N LEU A 139 -2.29 -2.50 -7.38
CA LEU A 139 -2.86 -3.76 -7.84
C LEU A 139 -4.37 -3.81 -7.65
N LYS A 140 -4.89 -3.48 -6.46
CA LYS A 140 -6.35 -3.46 -6.25
C LYS A 140 -7.04 -2.40 -7.12
N MET A 141 -6.36 -1.29 -7.41
CA MET A 141 -6.85 -0.26 -8.32
C MET A 141 -6.90 -0.75 -9.77
N ALA A 142 -5.82 -1.36 -10.28
CA ALA A 142 -5.80 -1.93 -11.63
C ALA A 142 -6.82 -3.07 -11.80
N LEU A 143 -6.99 -3.92 -10.78
CA LEU A 143 -8.02 -4.96 -10.77
C LEU A 143 -9.43 -4.38 -10.76
N ARG A 144 -9.64 -3.23 -10.11
CA ARG A 144 -10.94 -2.53 -10.14
C ARG A 144 -11.29 -2.03 -11.55
N LEU A 145 -10.29 -1.77 -12.39
CA LEU A 145 -10.48 -1.41 -13.79
C LEU A 145 -10.63 -2.63 -14.70
N GLN A 146 -10.62 -3.87 -14.25
CA GLN A 146 -10.80 -5.01 -15.18
C GLN A 146 -12.22 -5.04 -15.78
N PRO A 147 -12.37 -5.35 -17.09
CA PRO A 147 -11.35 -5.74 -18.07
C PRO A 147 -10.75 -4.58 -18.90
N PHE A 148 -10.89 -3.34 -18.43
CA PHE A 148 -10.49 -2.11 -19.12
C PHE A 148 -9.03 -1.70 -18.92
N CYS A 149 -8.34 -2.32 -17.98
CA CYS A 149 -6.92 -2.07 -17.76
C CYS A 149 -6.11 -2.86 -18.79
N ASP A 150 -5.22 -2.15 -19.50
CA ASP A 150 -4.29 -2.77 -20.43
C ASP A 150 -3.50 -3.92 -19.74
N PRO A 151 -3.42 -5.12 -20.36
CA PRO A 151 -2.74 -6.25 -19.76
C PRO A 151 -1.26 -6.01 -19.43
N GLN A 152 -0.54 -5.22 -20.24
CA GLN A 152 0.88 -4.91 -20.00
C GLN A 152 1.04 -3.92 -18.83
N LEU A 153 0.11 -2.97 -18.69
CA LEU A 153 0.01 -2.13 -17.50
C LEU A 153 -0.28 -2.97 -16.26
N LEU A 154 -1.25 -3.89 -16.31
CA LEU A 154 -1.56 -4.78 -15.18
C LEU A 154 -0.32 -5.61 -14.77
N GLN A 155 0.42 -6.16 -15.73
CA GLN A 155 1.65 -6.91 -15.47
C GLN A 155 2.66 -6.06 -14.69
N ARG A 156 2.94 -4.83 -15.15
CA ARG A 156 3.87 -3.92 -14.46
C ARG A 156 3.38 -3.52 -13.08
N VAL A 157 2.07 -3.35 -12.90
CA VAL A 157 1.46 -3.11 -11.57
C VAL A 157 1.69 -4.30 -10.64
N VAL A 158 1.53 -5.53 -11.14
CA VAL A 158 1.82 -6.76 -10.37
C VAL A 158 3.30 -6.81 -9.98
N ASP A 159 4.21 -6.53 -10.90
CA ASP A 159 5.66 -6.53 -10.61
C ASP A 159 6.02 -5.52 -9.51
N ILE A 160 5.44 -4.32 -9.55
CA ILE A 160 5.63 -3.29 -8.52
C ILE A 160 5.05 -3.76 -7.18
N ALA A 161 3.84 -4.32 -7.17
CA ALA A 161 3.20 -4.79 -5.95
C ALA A 161 3.99 -5.94 -5.28
N LEU A 162 4.53 -6.88 -6.08
CA LEU A 162 5.34 -7.98 -5.57
C LEU A 162 6.67 -7.50 -4.98
N GLN A 163 7.33 -6.54 -5.63
CA GLN A 163 8.57 -5.95 -5.10
C GLN A 163 8.31 -5.16 -3.81
N ALA A 164 7.22 -4.38 -3.77
CA ALA A 164 6.80 -3.68 -2.58
C ALA A 164 6.52 -4.64 -1.42
N ARG A 165 5.81 -5.75 -1.69
CA ARG A 165 5.55 -6.80 -0.69
C ARG A 165 6.84 -7.49 -0.23
N ARG A 166 7.76 -7.77 -1.14
CA ARG A 166 9.06 -8.36 -0.76
C ARG A 166 9.82 -7.42 0.18
N MET A 167 9.87 -6.13 -0.13
CA MET A 167 10.55 -5.13 0.70
C MET A 167 9.88 -4.95 2.07
N ASP A 168 8.54 -4.93 2.11
CA ASP A 168 7.71 -4.91 3.32
C ASP A 168 8.05 -6.09 4.25
N VAL A 169 8.01 -7.32 3.72
CA VAL A 169 8.37 -8.53 4.47
C VAL A 169 9.84 -8.53 4.89
N SER A 170 10.75 -8.09 4.01
CA SER A 170 12.19 -8.08 4.30
C SER A 170 12.53 -7.16 5.47
N ALA A 171 11.79 -6.06 5.65
CA ALA A 171 12.01 -5.11 6.75
C ALA A 171 11.26 -5.46 8.04
N SER A 172 10.37 -6.45 8.00
CA SER A 172 9.56 -6.86 9.14
C SER A 172 10.40 -7.48 10.28
N PRO A 173 9.83 -7.64 11.49
CA PRO A 173 10.50 -8.34 12.59
C PRO A 173 10.42 -9.88 12.47
N TYR A 174 9.83 -10.40 11.38
CA TYR A 174 9.71 -11.83 11.12
C TYR A 174 10.93 -12.39 10.38
N ASP A 175 11.21 -13.66 10.63
CA ASP A 175 12.05 -14.48 9.76
C ASP A 175 11.18 -15.15 8.69
N ALA A 176 11.32 -14.67 7.46
CA ALA A 176 10.65 -15.20 6.28
C ALA A 176 11.59 -15.96 5.33
N ALA A 177 12.75 -16.42 5.82
CA ALA A 177 13.76 -17.11 5.01
C ALA A 177 13.21 -18.39 4.35
N ALA A 178 12.30 -19.11 5.02
CA ALA A 178 11.61 -20.28 4.47
C ALA A 178 10.80 -19.98 3.20
N TYR A 179 10.44 -18.71 2.97
CA TYR A 179 9.73 -18.23 1.78
C TYR A 179 10.65 -17.56 0.76
N GLY A 180 11.98 -17.66 0.93
CA GLY A 180 12.96 -17.07 0.01
C GLY A 180 13.09 -15.54 0.10
N VAL A 181 12.64 -14.95 1.21
CA VAL A 181 12.72 -13.51 1.46
C VAL A 181 13.88 -13.23 2.43
N GLY A 182 14.81 -12.37 2.00
CA GLY A 182 15.94 -11.94 2.83
C GLY A 182 15.56 -10.85 3.83
N VAL A 183 16.51 -10.47 4.70
CA VAL A 183 16.28 -9.49 5.76
C VAL A 183 16.90 -8.13 5.41
N ILE A 184 16.15 -7.05 5.65
CA ILE A 184 16.63 -5.67 5.74
C ILE A 184 16.56 -5.31 7.24
N PRO A 185 17.70 -5.31 7.98
CA PRO A 185 17.69 -5.20 9.44
C PRO A 185 17.50 -3.74 9.91
N ILE A 186 16.28 -3.21 9.81
CA ILE A 186 15.97 -1.80 10.10
C ILE A 186 16.16 -1.36 11.56
N GLU A 187 16.40 -2.29 12.48
CA GLU A 187 16.85 -2.00 13.85
C GLU A 187 18.24 -1.35 13.85
N THR A 188 19.07 -1.64 12.83
CA THR A 188 20.41 -1.06 12.62
C THR A 188 20.38 0.22 11.78
N ALA A 189 21.43 1.05 11.87
CA ALA A 189 21.52 2.26 11.05
C ALA A 189 21.75 1.94 9.57
N GLU A 190 22.54 0.90 9.31
CA GLU A 190 22.91 0.36 8.02
C GLU A 190 21.68 -0.22 7.31
N GLY A 191 20.87 -1.01 8.02
CA GLY A 191 19.62 -1.55 7.50
C GLY A 191 18.59 -0.46 7.17
N ARG A 192 18.51 0.62 7.96
CA ARG A 192 17.68 1.78 7.61
C ARG A 192 18.19 2.51 6.38
N ALA A 193 19.51 2.62 6.21
CA ALA A 193 20.09 3.21 5.01
C ALA A 193 19.80 2.37 3.76
N LEU A 194 19.92 1.03 3.87
CA LEU A 194 19.54 0.09 2.83
C LEU A 194 18.05 0.21 2.50
N TYR A 195 17.17 0.20 3.52
CA TYR A 195 15.73 0.36 3.32
C TYR A 195 15.41 1.64 2.54
N ARG A 196 15.98 2.80 2.92
CA ARG A 196 15.75 4.06 2.20
C ARG A 196 16.18 3.97 0.75
N LYS A 197 17.36 3.40 0.48
CA LYS A 197 17.87 3.23 -0.89
C LYS A 197 16.89 2.41 -1.73
N GLU A 198 16.47 1.25 -1.24
CA GLU A 198 15.52 0.36 -1.94
C GLU A 198 14.13 1.00 -2.08
N GLN A 199 13.65 1.70 -1.03
CA GLN A 199 12.39 2.44 -1.03
C GLN A 199 12.37 3.51 -2.13
N THR A 200 13.43 4.30 -2.22
CA THR A 200 13.58 5.35 -3.24
C THR A 200 13.65 4.74 -4.64
N ALA A 201 14.38 3.63 -4.82
CA ALA A 201 14.44 2.94 -6.11
C ALA A 201 13.06 2.40 -6.54
N LEU A 202 12.32 1.78 -5.61
CA LEU A 202 10.96 1.29 -5.87
C LEU A 202 9.99 2.43 -6.21
N MET A 203 10.05 3.54 -5.47
CA MET A 203 9.25 4.73 -5.73
C MET A 203 9.43 5.24 -7.17
N HIS A 204 10.69 5.44 -7.60
CA HIS A 204 10.98 5.92 -8.96
C HIS A 204 10.55 4.94 -10.05
N ARG A 205 10.63 3.63 -9.79
CA ARG A 205 10.14 2.60 -10.73
C ARG A 205 8.62 2.57 -10.82
N ALA A 206 7.93 2.84 -9.71
CA ALA A 206 6.48 2.81 -9.65
C ALA A 206 5.83 4.08 -10.22
N GLU A 207 6.53 5.21 -10.18
CA GLU A 207 6.04 6.52 -10.65
C GLU A 207 5.45 6.49 -12.08
N PRO A 208 6.17 6.07 -13.14
CA PRO A 208 5.60 6.03 -14.49
C PRO A 208 4.42 5.05 -14.59
N VAL A 209 4.45 3.93 -13.86
CA VAL A 209 3.34 2.96 -13.84
C VAL A 209 2.09 3.58 -13.19
N ARG A 210 2.28 4.42 -12.17
CA ARG A 210 1.20 5.15 -11.48
C ARG A 210 0.59 6.22 -12.39
N GLU A 211 1.41 6.92 -13.18
CA GLU A 211 0.92 7.88 -14.18
C GLU A 211 0.08 7.19 -15.27
N GLU A 212 0.53 6.04 -15.77
CA GLU A 212 -0.21 5.27 -16.77
C GLU A 212 -1.52 4.73 -16.21
N LEU A 213 -1.52 4.24 -14.97
CA LEU A 213 -2.75 3.82 -14.29
C LEU A 213 -3.71 5.00 -14.08
N LEU A 214 -3.21 6.18 -13.72
CA LEU A 214 -4.03 7.40 -13.64
C LEU A 214 -4.68 7.73 -14.98
N LYS A 215 -3.93 7.68 -16.09
CA LYS A 215 -4.48 7.89 -17.45
C LYS A 215 -5.55 6.87 -17.79
N ALA A 216 -5.38 5.61 -17.40
CA ALA A 216 -6.39 4.57 -17.58
C ALA A 216 -7.68 4.87 -16.81
N TYR A 217 -7.58 5.37 -15.57
CA TYR A 217 -8.73 5.84 -14.80
C TYR A 217 -9.42 7.05 -15.45
N ASP A 218 -8.66 8.05 -15.90
CA ASP A 218 -9.20 9.24 -16.57
C ASP A 218 -9.96 8.84 -17.85
N LEU A 219 -9.40 7.95 -18.66
CA LEU A 219 -10.05 7.43 -19.87
C LEU A 219 -11.30 6.62 -19.53
N PHE A 220 -11.22 5.71 -18.56
CA PHE A 220 -12.36 4.89 -18.15
C PHE A 220 -13.52 5.76 -17.66
N ILE A 221 -13.26 6.73 -16.78
CA ILE A 221 -14.29 7.62 -16.24
C ILE A 221 -14.96 8.41 -17.38
N LYS A 222 -14.16 8.93 -18.33
CA LYS A 222 -14.67 9.65 -19.50
C LYS A 222 -15.55 8.78 -20.41
N LEU A 223 -15.24 7.50 -20.57
CA LEU A 223 -16.00 6.60 -21.46
C LEU A 223 -17.19 5.92 -20.77
N ALA A 224 -17.13 5.73 -19.45
CA ALA A 224 -18.13 4.99 -18.69
C ALA A 224 -19.24 5.87 -18.11
N PHE A 225 -18.93 7.14 -17.80
CA PHE A 225 -19.82 8.01 -17.02
C PHE A 225 -20.08 9.40 -17.64
N ASN A 226 -19.39 9.76 -18.71
CA ASN A 226 -19.70 10.95 -19.53
C ASN A 226 -20.28 10.51 -20.88
#